data_AF-A0A1C3ZLX1-F1
#
_entry.id   AF-A0A1C3ZLX1-F1
#
_cell.length_a   1.000
_cell.length_b   1.000
_cell.length_c   1.000
_cell.angle_alpha   90.00
_cell.angle_beta   90.00
_cell.angle_gamma   90.00
#
_symmetry.space_group_name_H-M   'P 1'
#
loop_
_entity.id
_entity.type
_entity.pdbx_description
1 polymer ?
#
loop_
_entity_poly.entity_id
_entity_poly.type
_entity_poly.pdbx_seq_one_letter_code
_entity_poly.pdbx_strand_id
1 'polypeptide(L)'
;MACTSRVIEGSAPYLTFNGGRTKATDTDSLLSIRLEDGRVITPSTNTSSVSNPISLPYAGSRLGDIGMIFPRTTASSVSLSDLATRYNYWRDDDGDEPAANGISGSISASFTDKDGNDVSFNEALSACKAPYRVTLSSTGGYLQTQYGVPNRTNFSGKTVTYYINPYGGACVSRFVRYVRPSLLYGGTGILSDDVYEYAGPSNIWSRTRGFVTQSTSSSSYGRNFPTTGADGLYFDLEMPTGVDGSQLTWSVVTNGSITAIVRWTRPYSTDDWISDTSKYVTRVALINPRQLRPSLPQTFELVGRDSRGNEVKYGFVLKQWFVHRDDRDTQSNQSTWCRSLGYHLPRVRDVTNAKCGAMGSWFPCVNGIDGATPSSGTVHYKRYIGAGFFTEWGDVGRYADAGLAGTYWTSDAAGSDGFYVRTPDGAVARWIASHGNRGLCVTP
;
A
#
# COMPACT_ATOMS: atom_id res chain seq x y z
N MET A 1 -42.89 -27.09 -63.15
CA MET A 1 -42.41 -27.50 -61.82
C MET A 1 -40.93 -27.75 -61.92
N ALA A 2 -40.10 -26.87 -61.35
CA ALA A 2 -38.67 -27.11 -61.22
C ALA A 2 -38.45 -27.84 -59.89
N CYS A 3 -37.96 -29.07 -59.94
CA CYS A 3 -37.55 -29.84 -58.76
C CYS A 3 -36.03 -29.70 -58.63
N THR A 4 -35.56 -29.07 -57.57
CA THR A 4 -34.12 -29.06 -57.23
C THR A 4 -33.77 -30.41 -56.64
N SER A 5 -32.92 -31.19 -57.32
CA SER A 5 -32.58 -32.56 -56.92
C SER A 5 -31.47 -32.64 -55.84
N ARG A 6 -31.05 -31.50 -55.27
CA ARG A 6 -29.99 -31.41 -54.25
C ARG A 6 -30.39 -30.39 -53.19
N VAL A 7 -30.09 -30.69 -51.93
CA VAL A 7 -30.16 -29.72 -50.83
C VAL A 7 -29.21 -28.57 -51.19
N ILE A 8 -29.66 -27.33 -51.04
CA ILE A 8 -28.78 -26.16 -51.18
C ILE A 8 -27.83 -26.21 -49.97
N GLU A 9 -26.54 -26.42 -50.21
CA GLU A 9 -25.49 -26.43 -49.18
C GLU A 9 -25.31 -24.99 -48.67
N GLY A 10 -25.79 -24.72 -47.46
CA GLY A 10 -25.72 -23.43 -46.78
C GLY A 10 -24.71 -23.42 -45.62
N SER A 11 -24.72 -22.37 -44.81
CA SER A 11 -23.88 -22.25 -43.62
C SER A 11 -24.73 -22.19 -42.35
N ALA A 12 -24.20 -22.66 -41.22
CA ALA A 12 -24.87 -22.47 -39.94
C ALA A 12 -24.66 -21.03 -39.45
N PRO A 13 -25.65 -20.41 -38.80
CA PRO A 13 -25.47 -19.09 -38.22
C PRO A 13 -24.41 -19.08 -37.13
N TYR A 14 -23.70 -17.98 -36.96
CA TYR A 14 -22.61 -17.85 -35.99
C TYR A 14 -22.55 -16.45 -35.37
N LEU A 15 -21.81 -16.33 -34.26
CA LEU A 15 -21.45 -15.03 -33.70
C LEU A 15 -20.05 -14.63 -34.16
N THR A 16 -19.83 -13.34 -34.40
CA THR A 16 -18.52 -12.79 -34.68
C THR A 16 -18.16 -11.64 -33.76
N PHE A 17 -16.91 -11.63 -33.30
CA PHE A 17 -16.39 -10.60 -32.40
C PHE A 17 -14.94 -10.27 -32.77
N ASN A 18 -14.31 -9.36 -32.01
CA ASN A 18 -12.99 -8.81 -32.33
C ASN A 18 -12.94 -8.12 -33.71
N GLY A 19 -14.00 -7.38 -34.06
CA GLY A 19 -14.12 -6.69 -35.35
C GLY A 19 -14.29 -7.64 -36.54
N GLY A 20 -15.03 -8.74 -36.36
CA GLY A 20 -15.29 -9.71 -37.43
C GLY A 20 -14.25 -10.81 -37.59
N ARG A 21 -13.20 -10.81 -36.75
CA ARG A 21 -12.03 -11.68 -36.94
C ARG A 21 -12.12 -13.03 -36.24
N THR A 22 -13.01 -13.18 -35.27
CA THR A 22 -13.27 -14.46 -34.60
C THR A 22 -14.68 -14.90 -34.95
N LYS A 23 -14.84 -16.10 -35.54
CA LYS A 23 -16.14 -16.76 -35.75
C LYS A 23 -16.36 -17.76 -34.62
N ALA A 24 -17.49 -17.64 -33.92
CA ALA A 24 -17.92 -18.58 -32.88
C ALA A 24 -19.00 -19.51 -33.43
N THR A 25 -18.57 -20.71 -33.80
CA THR A 25 -19.40 -21.79 -34.35
C THR A 25 -19.64 -22.93 -33.35
N ASP A 26 -19.01 -22.87 -32.19
CA ASP A 26 -19.16 -23.82 -31.08
C ASP A 26 -18.79 -23.16 -29.74
N THR A 27 -18.95 -23.88 -28.62
CA THR A 27 -18.64 -23.34 -27.28
C THR A 27 -17.15 -23.02 -27.10
N ASP A 28 -16.28 -23.71 -27.84
CA ASP A 28 -14.83 -23.58 -27.70
C ASP A 28 -14.32 -22.27 -28.32
N SER A 29 -14.84 -21.93 -29.49
CA SER A 29 -14.65 -20.65 -30.16
C SER A 29 -15.40 -19.51 -29.45
N LEU A 30 -16.60 -19.78 -28.88
CA LEU A 30 -17.38 -18.81 -28.10
C LEU A 30 -16.63 -18.29 -26.86
N LEU A 31 -15.98 -19.20 -26.13
CA LEU A 31 -15.24 -18.89 -24.90
C LEU A 31 -13.73 -18.67 -25.14
N SER A 32 -13.32 -18.48 -26.39
CA SER A 32 -11.92 -18.24 -26.74
C SER A 32 -11.44 -16.84 -26.34
N ILE A 33 -10.15 -16.74 -26.06
CA ILE A 33 -9.46 -15.45 -25.86
C ILE A 33 -8.51 -15.21 -27.04
N ARG A 34 -8.38 -13.94 -27.43
CA ARG A 34 -7.41 -13.49 -28.44
C ARG A 34 -6.48 -12.45 -27.84
N LEU A 35 -5.18 -12.75 -27.85
CA LEU A 35 -4.16 -11.82 -27.40
C LEU A 35 -3.86 -10.77 -28.48
N GLU A 36 -3.24 -9.66 -28.08
CA GLU A 36 -2.92 -8.54 -28.97
C GLU A 36 -1.95 -8.92 -30.10
N ASP A 37 -1.09 -9.92 -29.88
CA ASP A 37 -0.19 -10.49 -30.89
C ASP A 37 -0.91 -11.43 -31.88
N GLY A 38 -2.22 -11.62 -31.72
CA GLY A 38 -3.06 -12.43 -32.58
C GLY A 38 -3.20 -13.89 -32.17
N ARG A 39 -2.48 -14.37 -31.14
CA ARG A 39 -2.68 -15.74 -30.63
C ARG A 39 -4.12 -15.92 -30.13
N VAL A 40 -4.75 -17.01 -30.55
CA VAL A 40 -6.09 -17.40 -30.10
C VAL A 40 -5.95 -18.65 -29.24
N ILE A 41 -6.53 -18.61 -28.03
CA ILE A 41 -6.51 -19.72 -27.08
C ILE A 41 -7.94 -20.07 -26.75
N THR A 42 -8.33 -21.29 -27.08
CA THR A 42 -9.67 -21.82 -26.82
C THR A 42 -9.66 -22.66 -25.54
N PRO A 43 -10.83 -22.98 -24.96
CA PRO A 43 -10.89 -23.84 -23.79
C PRO A 43 -10.23 -25.22 -24.00
N SER A 44 -10.30 -25.80 -25.21
CA SER A 44 -9.65 -27.09 -25.52
C SER A 44 -8.13 -27.00 -25.67
N THR A 45 -7.60 -25.82 -26.03
CA THR A 45 -6.16 -25.58 -26.21
C THR A 45 -5.52 -24.86 -25.02
N ASN A 46 -6.31 -24.51 -24.00
CA ASN A 46 -5.86 -23.84 -22.80
C ASN A 46 -5.07 -24.78 -21.88
N THR A 47 -3.75 -24.61 -21.85
CA THR A 47 -2.83 -25.30 -20.93
C THR A 47 -2.41 -24.45 -19.74
N SER A 48 -3.06 -23.29 -19.55
CA SER A 48 -2.67 -22.34 -18.51
C SER A 48 -3.03 -22.81 -17.10
N SER A 49 -2.17 -22.46 -16.15
CA SER A 49 -2.35 -22.75 -14.73
C SER A 49 -1.72 -21.65 -13.88
N VAL A 50 -1.87 -21.71 -12.55
CA VAL A 50 -1.19 -20.80 -11.63
C VAL A 50 0.34 -20.83 -11.83
N SER A 51 0.90 -22.02 -12.09
CA SER A 51 2.34 -22.21 -12.31
C SER A 51 2.78 -22.03 -13.76
N ASN A 52 1.84 -22.01 -14.71
CA ASN A 52 2.09 -21.81 -16.13
C ASN A 52 1.06 -20.83 -16.74
N PRO A 53 1.09 -19.55 -16.35
CA PRO A 53 0.15 -18.57 -16.87
C PRO A 53 0.52 -18.10 -18.28
N ILE A 54 -0.47 -17.65 -19.05
CA ILE A 54 -0.31 -17.02 -20.35
C ILE A 54 0.27 -15.62 -20.14
N SER A 55 1.45 -15.37 -20.68
CA SER A 55 2.03 -14.01 -20.67
C SER A 55 1.42 -13.15 -21.76
N LEU A 56 0.96 -11.95 -21.36
CA LEU A 56 0.57 -10.91 -22.31
C LEU A 56 1.78 -10.46 -23.14
N PRO A 57 1.55 -10.10 -24.42
CA PRO A 57 2.61 -9.84 -25.38
C PRO A 57 3.27 -8.46 -25.26
N TYR A 58 2.63 -7.48 -24.61
CA TYR A 58 3.12 -6.10 -24.55
C TYR A 58 3.08 -5.50 -23.14
N ALA A 59 4.04 -4.62 -22.85
CA ALA A 59 4.09 -3.88 -21.60
C ALA A 59 2.88 -2.92 -21.49
N GLY A 60 2.23 -2.90 -20.32
CA GLY A 60 1.08 -2.04 -20.06
C GLY A 60 -0.28 -2.58 -20.52
N SER A 61 -0.32 -3.79 -21.11
CA SER A 61 -1.58 -4.47 -21.48
C SER A 61 -2.50 -4.67 -20.27
N ARG A 62 -3.79 -4.57 -20.52
CA ARG A 62 -4.89 -4.73 -19.56
C ARG A 62 -5.70 -5.99 -19.90
N LEU A 63 -6.56 -6.43 -18.98
CA LEU A 63 -7.49 -7.53 -19.29
C LEU A 63 -8.46 -7.14 -20.42
N GLY A 64 -8.80 -5.86 -20.53
CA GLY A 64 -9.63 -5.32 -21.61
C GLY A 64 -8.99 -5.29 -23.00
N ASP A 65 -7.67 -5.49 -23.09
CA ASP A 65 -6.97 -5.63 -24.37
C ASP A 65 -7.02 -7.07 -24.90
N ILE A 66 -7.43 -8.03 -24.06
CA ILE A 66 -7.69 -9.40 -24.46
C ILE A 66 -9.03 -9.45 -25.21
N GLY A 67 -8.98 -9.83 -26.48
CA GLY A 67 -10.14 -10.00 -27.32
C GLY A 67 -11.01 -11.16 -26.85
N MET A 68 -12.15 -10.84 -26.27
CA MET A 68 -13.18 -11.78 -25.83
C MET A 68 -14.50 -11.46 -26.52
N ILE A 69 -15.46 -12.39 -26.44
CA ILE A 69 -16.82 -12.17 -26.97
C ILE A 69 -17.58 -11.07 -26.23
N PHE A 70 -17.10 -10.63 -25.07
CA PHE A 70 -17.71 -9.54 -24.33
C PHE A 70 -17.47 -8.20 -25.06
N PRO A 71 -18.53 -7.39 -25.24
CA PRO A 71 -18.37 -5.99 -25.63
C PRO A 71 -17.43 -5.28 -24.65
N ARG A 72 -16.60 -4.36 -25.17
CA ARG A 72 -15.53 -3.68 -24.40
C ARG A 72 -16.01 -2.90 -23.15
N THR A 73 -17.33 -2.74 -22.99
CA THR A 73 -17.98 -2.00 -21.90
C THR A 73 -18.69 -2.89 -20.87
N THR A 74 -18.77 -4.22 -21.08
CA THR A 74 -19.54 -5.14 -20.22
C THR A 74 -18.67 -6.28 -19.71
N ALA A 75 -18.50 -6.38 -18.39
CA ALA A 75 -17.55 -7.32 -17.78
C ALA A 75 -18.20 -8.48 -17.01
N SER A 76 -19.52 -8.51 -16.82
CA SER A 76 -20.19 -9.44 -15.90
C SER A 76 -21.02 -10.52 -16.59
N SER A 77 -22.06 -10.16 -17.34
CA SER A 77 -22.94 -11.12 -18.04
C SER A 77 -23.66 -10.47 -19.22
N VAL A 78 -23.89 -11.23 -20.30
CA VAL A 78 -24.63 -10.78 -21.49
C VAL A 78 -25.37 -11.95 -22.15
N SER A 79 -26.57 -11.70 -22.66
CA SER A 79 -27.36 -12.70 -23.37
C SER A 79 -26.85 -12.88 -24.81
N LEU A 80 -27.00 -14.08 -25.39
CA LEU A 80 -26.68 -14.28 -26.82
C LEU A 80 -27.59 -13.42 -27.73
N SER A 81 -28.81 -13.12 -27.28
CA SER A 81 -29.74 -12.24 -27.99
C SER A 81 -29.23 -10.80 -28.05
N ASP A 82 -28.69 -10.27 -26.94
CA ASP A 82 -28.06 -8.94 -26.92
C ASP A 82 -26.82 -8.89 -27.81
N LEU A 83 -25.97 -9.92 -27.77
CA LEU A 83 -24.80 -10.02 -28.66
C LEU A 83 -25.22 -9.97 -30.13
N ALA A 84 -26.23 -10.74 -30.50
CA ALA A 84 -26.75 -10.79 -31.85
C ALA A 84 -27.36 -9.44 -32.30
N THR A 85 -28.25 -8.87 -31.49
CA THR A 85 -29.09 -7.72 -31.90
C THR A 85 -28.50 -6.37 -31.52
N ARG A 86 -28.15 -6.17 -30.25
CA ARG A 86 -27.65 -4.89 -29.71
C ARG A 86 -26.21 -4.63 -30.10
N TYR A 87 -25.38 -5.67 -30.13
CA TYR A 87 -23.95 -5.56 -30.47
C TYR A 87 -23.64 -5.98 -31.91
N ASN A 88 -24.63 -6.45 -32.67
CA ASN A 88 -24.53 -6.80 -34.09
C ASN A 88 -23.44 -7.86 -34.38
N TYR A 89 -23.35 -8.89 -33.53
CA TYR A 89 -22.38 -9.99 -33.69
C TYR A 89 -22.93 -11.13 -34.55
N TRP A 90 -24.24 -11.19 -34.80
CA TRP A 90 -24.84 -12.26 -35.58
C TRP A 90 -24.43 -12.21 -37.05
N ARG A 91 -24.01 -13.34 -37.61
CA ARG A 91 -23.75 -13.48 -39.04
C ARG A 91 -24.22 -14.84 -39.54
N ASP A 92 -24.51 -14.86 -40.81
CA ASP A 92 -24.85 -16.04 -41.60
C ASP A 92 -24.27 -15.79 -43.00
N ASP A 93 -23.51 -16.74 -43.56
CA ASP A 93 -22.75 -16.49 -44.79
C ASP A 93 -23.65 -16.56 -46.05
N ASP A 94 -24.82 -17.19 -45.95
CA ASP A 94 -25.85 -17.31 -46.99
C ASP A 94 -26.97 -16.26 -46.88
N GLY A 95 -26.98 -15.47 -45.81
CA GLY A 95 -27.81 -14.29 -45.65
C GLY A 95 -29.15 -14.54 -44.95
N ASP A 96 -29.29 -15.67 -44.27
CA ASP A 96 -30.48 -16.00 -43.49
C ASP A 96 -30.62 -15.12 -42.23
N GLU A 97 -31.86 -14.74 -41.93
CA GLU A 97 -32.19 -13.98 -40.73
C GLU A 97 -32.46 -14.90 -39.52
N PRO A 98 -32.21 -14.42 -38.29
CA PRO A 98 -32.57 -15.16 -37.08
C PRO A 98 -34.06 -15.51 -37.06
N ALA A 99 -34.39 -16.76 -36.71
CA ALA A 99 -35.79 -17.15 -36.50
C ALA A 99 -36.41 -16.41 -35.31
N ALA A 100 -37.74 -16.30 -35.28
CA ALA A 100 -38.45 -15.83 -34.10
C ALA A 100 -38.12 -16.75 -32.89
N ASN A 101 -37.58 -16.17 -31.82
CA ASN A 101 -37.02 -16.90 -30.66
C ASN A 101 -35.87 -17.87 -31.02
N GLY A 102 -35.19 -17.65 -32.14
CA GLY A 102 -34.09 -18.49 -32.63
C GLY A 102 -32.77 -18.31 -31.90
N ILE A 103 -32.70 -17.45 -30.88
CA ILE A 103 -31.47 -17.18 -30.12
C ILE A 103 -31.75 -17.40 -28.63
N SER A 104 -30.98 -18.28 -28.01
CA SER A 104 -31.11 -18.60 -26.58
C SER A 104 -29.74 -18.84 -25.96
N GLY A 105 -29.59 -18.48 -24.68
CA GLY A 105 -28.37 -18.65 -23.90
C GLY A 105 -27.77 -17.32 -23.41
N SER A 106 -26.77 -17.44 -22.55
CA SER A 106 -26.02 -16.31 -22.01
C SER A 106 -24.58 -16.70 -21.68
N ILE A 107 -23.73 -15.69 -21.58
CA ILE A 107 -22.33 -15.83 -21.18
C ILE A 107 -22.01 -14.87 -20.03
N SER A 108 -21.05 -15.25 -19.19
CA SER A 108 -20.55 -14.42 -18.09
C SER A 108 -19.03 -14.45 -17.98
N ALA A 109 -18.47 -13.39 -17.40
CA ALA A 109 -17.05 -13.24 -17.15
C ALA A 109 -16.80 -12.78 -15.70
N SER A 110 -15.69 -13.22 -15.12
CA SER A 110 -15.14 -12.67 -13.88
C SER A 110 -13.62 -12.59 -13.92
N PHE A 111 -13.08 -11.60 -13.22
CA PHE A 111 -11.68 -11.24 -13.25
C PHE A 111 -11.17 -11.08 -11.82
N THR A 112 -10.21 -11.92 -11.41
CA THR A 112 -9.62 -11.84 -10.07
C THR A 112 -8.09 -11.86 -10.12
N ASP A 113 -7.45 -11.29 -9.11
CA ASP A 113 -6.01 -11.42 -8.90
C ASP A 113 -5.64 -12.76 -8.21
N LYS A 114 -4.34 -13.01 -8.00
CA LYS A 114 -3.84 -14.23 -7.33
C LYS A 114 -4.38 -14.43 -5.92
N ASP A 115 -4.79 -13.35 -5.26
CA ASP A 115 -5.28 -13.34 -3.88
C ASP A 115 -6.82 -13.43 -3.83
N GLY A 116 -7.47 -13.46 -5.00
CA GLY A 116 -8.92 -13.59 -5.15
C GLY A 116 -9.69 -12.28 -5.10
N ASN A 117 -9.02 -11.12 -5.15
CA ASN A 117 -9.71 -9.83 -5.21
C ASN A 117 -10.22 -9.57 -6.63
N ASP A 118 -11.40 -8.96 -6.75
CA ASP A 118 -11.95 -8.53 -8.03
C ASP A 118 -11.06 -7.48 -8.69
N VAL A 119 -10.84 -7.63 -10.00
CA VAL A 119 -10.01 -6.73 -10.81
C VAL A 119 -10.88 -6.10 -11.89
N SER A 120 -10.80 -4.78 -12.03
CA SER A 120 -11.57 -4.11 -13.07
C SER A 120 -11.01 -4.43 -14.46
N PHE A 121 -11.90 -4.65 -15.42
CA PHE A 121 -11.59 -5.01 -16.81
C PHE A 121 -10.54 -4.09 -17.47
N ASN A 122 -10.60 -2.79 -17.16
CA ASN A 122 -9.72 -1.77 -17.73
C ASN A 122 -8.65 -1.24 -16.75
N GLU A 123 -8.44 -1.91 -15.62
CA GLU A 123 -7.38 -1.56 -14.66
C GLU A 123 -5.99 -1.93 -15.20
N ALA A 124 -4.97 -1.17 -14.81
CA ALA A 124 -3.58 -1.50 -15.11
C ALA A 124 -3.16 -2.76 -14.32
N LEU A 125 -2.60 -3.76 -15.00
CA LEU A 125 -2.19 -5.00 -14.36
C LEU A 125 -0.83 -4.87 -13.68
N SER A 126 -0.79 -5.21 -12.38
CA SER A 126 0.45 -5.42 -11.63
C SER A 126 0.96 -6.86 -11.81
N ALA A 127 2.26 -7.02 -12.10
CA ALA A 127 2.93 -8.31 -12.12
C ALA A 127 2.98 -8.98 -10.74
N CYS A 128 2.86 -8.22 -9.65
CA CYS A 128 2.88 -8.72 -8.26
C CYS A 128 1.53 -9.29 -7.80
N LYS A 129 0.45 -8.94 -8.50
CA LYS A 129 -0.89 -9.49 -8.31
C LYS A 129 -1.18 -10.68 -9.26
N ALA A 130 -0.24 -10.97 -10.16
CA ALA A 130 -0.35 -12.06 -11.11
C ALA A 130 0.00 -13.43 -10.46
N PRO A 131 -0.49 -14.56 -10.98
CA PRO A 131 -1.36 -14.65 -12.15
C PRO A 131 -2.79 -14.20 -11.86
N TYR A 132 -3.36 -13.46 -12.79
CA TYR A 132 -4.78 -13.11 -12.80
C TYR A 132 -5.60 -14.30 -13.31
N ARG A 133 -6.84 -14.42 -12.85
CA ARG A 133 -7.80 -15.43 -13.30
C ARG A 133 -8.88 -14.74 -14.12
N VAL A 134 -8.99 -15.12 -15.39
CA VAL A 134 -10.09 -14.75 -16.29
C VAL A 134 -11.00 -15.95 -16.42
N THR A 135 -12.17 -15.92 -15.78
CA THR A 135 -13.13 -17.01 -15.83
C THR A 135 -14.26 -16.65 -16.78
N LEU A 136 -14.44 -17.44 -17.84
CA LEU A 136 -15.53 -17.28 -18.80
C LEU A 136 -16.50 -18.46 -18.68
N SER A 137 -17.80 -18.19 -18.72
CA SER A 137 -18.84 -19.21 -18.62
C SER A 137 -19.92 -19.01 -19.67
N SER A 138 -20.50 -20.12 -20.13
CA SER A 138 -21.68 -20.18 -20.99
C SER A 138 -22.73 -21.06 -20.32
N THR A 139 -24.00 -20.64 -20.38
CA THR A 139 -25.14 -21.46 -19.94
C THR A 139 -25.50 -22.55 -20.95
N GLY A 140 -24.84 -22.57 -22.12
CA GLY A 140 -25.33 -23.26 -23.30
C GLY A 140 -26.45 -22.46 -23.97
N GLY A 141 -26.89 -22.93 -25.13
CA GLY A 141 -27.82 -22.20 -25.98
C GLY A 141 -27.75 -22.59 -27.44
N TYR A 142 -28.35 -21.78 -28.29
CA TYR A 142 -28.32 -21.98 -29.73
C TYR A 142 -28.59 -20.69 -30.51
N LEU A 143 -28.18 -20.74 -31.77
CA LEU A 143 -28.44 -19.79 -32.84
C LEU A 143 -29.22 -20.54 -33.92
N GLN A 144 -30.35 -20.01 -34.36
CA GLN A 144 -31.20 -20.68 -35.33
C GLN A 144 -31.80 -19.68 -36.33
N THR A 145 -31.68 -20.01 -37.62
CA THR A 145 -32.34 -19.35 -38.73
C THR A 145 -33.66 -20.07 -39.06
N GLN A 146 -34.57 -19.37 -39.74
CA GLN A 146 -35.86 -19.97 -40.15
C GLN A 146 -35.68 -20.98 -41.28
N TYR A 147 -34.73 -20.71 -42.17
CA TYR A 147 -34.39 -21.51 -43.35
C TYR A 147 -32.88 -21.82 -43.35
N GLY A 148 -32.38 -22.53 -44.36
CA GLY A 148 -30.97 -22.94 -44.45
C GLY A 148 -30.71 -24.39 -44.02
N VAL A 149 -29.64 -24.98 -44.54
CA VAL A 149 -29.15 -26.30 -44.12
C VAL A 149 -27.62 -26.27 -44.07
N PRO A 150 -26.99 -26.38 -42.88
CA PRO A 150 -27.61 -26.43 -41.54
C PRO A 150 -28.17 -25.06 -41.08
N ASN A 151 -29.35 -25.02 -40.46
CA ASN A 151 -29.96 -23.78 -39.94
C ASN A 151 -29.67 -23.49 -38.46
N ARG A 152 -28.77 -24.24 -37.81
CA ARG A 152 -28.59 -24.17 -36.35
C ARG A 152 -27.17 -24.42 -35.88
N THR A 153 -26.70 -23.54 -35.01
CA THR A 153 -25.48 -23.71 -34.21
C THR A 153 -25.84 -23.89 -32.75
N ASN A 154 -25.30 -24.92 -32.11
CA ASN A 154 -25.56 -25.22 -30.70
C ASN A 154 -24.33 -24.92 -29.84
N PHE A 155 -24.59 -24.36 -28.65
CA PHE A 155 -23.60 -24.14 -27.61
C PHE A 155 -23.95 -24.97 -26.38
N SER A 156 -22.93 -25.59 -25.79
CA SER A 156 -23.00 -26.31 -24.52
C SER A 156 -22.72 -25.41 -23.32
N GLY A 157 -23.18 -25.82 -22.15
CA GLY A 157 -22.77 -25.22 -20.88
C GLY A 157 -21.31 -25.56 -20.59
N LYS A 158 -20.46 -24.55 -20.37
CA LYS A 158 -19.03 -24.73 -20.12
C LYS A 158 -18.49 -23.54 -19.33
N THR A 159 -17.54 -23.81 -18.43
CA THR A 159 -16.77 -22.79 -17.73
C THR A 159 -15.30 -23.06 -17.93
N VAL A 160 -14.52 -22.02 -18.23
CA VAL A 160 -13.07 -22.07 -18.42
C VAL A 160 -12.42 -20.97 -17.60
N THR A 161 -11.23 -21.23 -17.06
CA THR A 161 -10.39 -20.22 -16.43
C THR A 161 -9.05 -20.13 -17.16
N TYR A 162 -8.69 -18.92 -17.56
CA TYR A 162 -7.37 -18.60 -18.10
C TYR A 162 -6.54 -17.91 -17.03
N TYR A 163 -5.31 -18.38 -16.82
CA TYR A 163 -4.36 -17.73 -15.93
C TYR A 163 -3.48 -16.79 -16.74
N ILE A 164 -3.47 -15.51 -16.40
CA ILE A 164 -2.83 -14.44 -17.19
C ILE A 164 -1.73 -13.75 -16.36
N ASN A 165 -0.55 -13.58 -16.95
CA ASN A 165 0.50 -12.71 -16.45
C ASN A 165 0.62 -11.46 -17.34
N PRO A 166 0.85 -10.26 -16.76
CA PRO A 166 1.27 -9.12 -17.56
C PRO A 166 2.63 -9.38 -18.20
N TYR A 167 2.94 -8.62 -19.25
CA TYR A 167 4.22 -8.73 -19.96
C TYR A 167 5.41 -8.55 -19.03
N GLY A 168 6.47 -9.32 -19.28
CA GLY A 168 7.71 -9.26 -18.51
C GLY A 168 7.74 -10.14 -17.26
N GLY A 169 6.64 -10.85 -16.94
CA GLY A 169 6.57 -12.04 -16.07
C GLY A 169 7.51 -12.09 -14.86
N ALA A 170 6.91 -12.00 -13.66
CA ALA A 170 7.52 -11.96 -12.32
C ALA A 170 7.90 -10.55 -11.84
N CYS A 171 7.03 -9.97 -11.01
CA CYS A 171 7.36 -8.80 -10.22
C CYS A 171 8.38 -9.17 -9.14
N VAL A 172 9.46 -8.40 -9.04
CA VAL A 172 10.31 -8.46 -7.85
C VAL A 172 9.72 -7.51 -6.81
N SER A 173 8.95 -8.05 -5.87
CA SER A 173 8.55 -7.30 -4.67
C SER A 173 9.70 -7.30 -3.68
N ARG A 174 10.33 -6.14 -3.49
CA ARG A 174 11.35 -5.93 -2.45
C ARG A 174 10.73 -5.17 -1.29
N PHE A 175 11.31 -5.35 -0.12
CA PHE A 175 10.94 -4.59 1.07
C PHE A 175 12.11 -3.71 1.48
N VAL A 176 11.78 -2.50 1.93
CA VAL A 176 12.76 -1.62 2.58
C VAL A 176 13.28 -2.32 3.82
N ARG A 177 14.62 -2.41 3.97
CA ARG A 177 15.24 -3.11 5.10
C ARG A 177 15.54 -2.17 6.26
N TYR A 178 15.95 -0.94 5.97
CA TYR A 178 16.26 0.08 6.96
C TYR A 178 15.51 1.37 6.64
N VAL A 179 15.09 2.06 7.69
CA VAL A 179 14.50 3.40 7.60
C VAL A 179 15.23 4.33 8.54
N ARG A 180 15.48 5.54 8.08
CA ARG A 180 16.39 6.48 8.71
C ARG A 180 15.64 7.74 9.14
N PRO A 181 15.17 7.82 10.40
CA PRO A 181 14.96 9.11 11.06
C PRO A 181 16.33 9.76 11.36
N SER A 182 16.35 10.85 12.12
CA SER A 182 17.60 11.43 12.66
C SER A 182 18.48 10.36 13.27
N LEU A 183 19.76 10.33 12.89
CA LEU A 183 20.71 9.38 13.48
C LEU A 183 21.39 9.94 14.74
N LEU A 184 21.20 11.22 15.05
CA LEU A 184 21.77 11.85 16.25
C LEU A 184 21.29 11.15 17.51
N TYR A 185 22.17 11.09 18.51
CA TYR A 185 21.91 10.35 19.75
C TYR A 185 21.41 8.94 19.43
N GLY A 186 22.15 8.28 18.53
CA GLY A 186 21.90 6.92 18.04
C GLY A 186 23.17 6.06 18.11
N GLY A 187 24.20 6.53 18.81
CA GLY A 187 25.52 5.91 18.93
C GLY A 187 26.43 6.12 17.72
N THR A 188 26.15 7.13 16.89
CA THR A 188 26.92 7.38 15.66
C THR A 188 28.26 8.03 15.93
N GLY A 189 28.36 8.82 17.00
CA GLY A 189 29.50 9.68 17.29
C GLY A 189 29.59 10.90 16.36
N ILE A 190 28.51 11.27 15.66
CA ILE A 190 28.45 12.48 14.83
C ILE A 190 28.61 13.73 15.70
N LEU A 191 27.94 13.75 16.86
CA LEU A 191 28.13 14.76 17.90
C LEU A 191 29.03 14.21 19.00
N SER A 192 29.78 15.09 19.67
CA SER A 192 30.69 14.70 20.75
C SER A 192 29.98 14.05 21.95
N ASP A 193 28.70 14.36 22.15
CA ASP A 193 27.84 13.81 23.18
C ASP A 193 26.96 12.63 22.72
N ASP A 194 27.02 12.26 21.42
CA ASP A 194 26.37 11.05 20.90
C ASP A 194 27.24 9.80 21.16
N VAL A 195 27.11 9.26 22.37
CA VAL A 195 27.85 8.06 22.81
C VAL A 195 27.14 6.76 22.44
N TYR A 196 27.87 5.64 22.46
CA TYR A 196 27.33 4.32 22.11
C TYR A 196 26.10 3.91 22.95
N GLU A 197 25.95 4.47 24.15
CA GLU A 197 24.86 4.15 25.08
C GLU A 197 23.46 4.52 24.58
N TYR A 198 23.33 5.39 23.58
CA TYR A 198 22.05 5.70 22.95
C TYR A 198 21.60 4.61 21.96
N ALA A 199 22.52 3.78 21.47
CA ALA A 199 22.22 2.79 20.45
C ALA A 199 21.27 1.71 20.99
N GLY A 200 20.23 1.42 20.19
CA GLY A 200 19.39 0.26 20.38
C GLY A 200 20.13 -1.06 20.07
N PRO A 201 19.52 -2.21 20.39
CA PRO A 201 20.08 -3.50 19.99
C PRO A 201 20.14 -3.61 18.46
N SER A 202 21.13 -4.30 17.94
CA SER A 202 21.47 -4.32 16.50
C SER A 202 20.40 -4.91 15.59
N ASN A 203 19.47 -5.69 16.14
CA ASN A 203 18.30 -6.22 15.43
C ASN A 203 17.15 -5.18 15.31
N ILE A 204 17.22 -4.07 16.03
CA ILE A 204 16.23 -2.97 16.01
C ILE A 204 16.86 -1.71 15.39
N TRP A 205 18.10 -1.38 15.74
CA TRP A 205 18.75 -0.14 15.36
C TRP A 205 20.14 -0.35 14.76
N SER A 206 20.36 0.21 13.58
CA SER A 206 21.67 0.36 12.95
C SER A 206 22.13 1.80 13.09
N ARG A 207 23.32 2.00 13.66
CA ARG A 207 23.88 3.33 13.91
C ARG A 207 24.03 4.15 12.63
N THR A 208 24.31 3.52 11.49
CA THR A 208 24.52 4.23 10.22
C THR A 208 23.30 4.21 9.28
N ARG A 209 22.29 3.38 9.57
CA ARG A 209 21.17 3.13 8.65
C ARG A 209 19.78 3.37 9.27
N GLY A 210 19.71 3.53 10.58
CA GLY A 210 18.46 3.74 11.32
C GLY A 210 17.77 2.45 11.74
N PHE A 211 16.44 2.46 11.84
CA PHE A 211 15.65 1.32 12.30
C PHE A 211 15.63 0.19 11.28
N VAL A 212 15.76 -1.04 11.78
CA VAL A 212 15.57 -2.27 11.02
C VAL A 212 14.09 -2.56 10.90
N THR A 213 13.64 -2.90 9.69
CA THR A 213 12.27 -3.35 9.45
C THR A 213 12.02 -4.69 10.14
N GLN A 214 11.02 -4.75 11.02
CA GLN A 214 10.72 -5.91 11.86
C GLN A 214 9.74 -6.89 11.18
N SER A 215 8.89 -6.41 10.27
CA SER A 215 7.98 -7.24 9.51
C SER A 215 7.65 -6.66 8.15
N THR A 216 7.46 -7.54 7.17
CA THR A 216 7.00 -7.19 5.81
C THR A 216 5.53 -7.56 5.58
N SER A 217 4.91 -8.28 6.52
CA SER A 217 3.51 -8.67 6.48
C SER A 217 2.62 -7.55 6.98
N SER A 218 1.59 -7.20 6.21
CA SER A 218 0.66 -6.10 6.51
C SER A 218 0.01 -6.20 7.89
N SER A 219 -0.35 -7.42 8.32
CA SER A 219 -0.91 -7.69 9.66
C SER A 219 0.03 -7.39 10.83
N SER A 220 1.32 -7.19 10.56
CA SER A 220 2.38 -7.01 11.56
C SER A 220 3.15 -5.69 11.40
N TYR A 221 2.66 -4.76 10.58
CA TYR A 221 3.27 -3.42 10.41
C TYR A 221 3.36 -2.61 11.70
N GLY A 222 2.54 -2.90 12.72
CA GLY A 222 2.64 -2.26 14.03
C GLY A 222 3.89 -2.60 14.84
N ARG A 223 4.79 -3.43 14.31
CA ARG A 223 6.14 -3.70 14.83
C ARG A 223 7.22 -2.81 14.20
N ASN A 224 6.93 -2.14 13.10
CA ASN A 224 7.88 -1.29 12.39
C ASN A 224 7.85 0.14 12.93
N PHE A 225 8.97 0.85 12.79
CA PHE A 225 9.02 2.29 12.96
C PHE A 225 8.22 2.98 11.83
N PRO A 226 7.63 4.16 12.06
CA PRO A 226 7.34 4.73 13.37
C PRO A 226 6.05 4.16 13.97
N THR A 227 5.98 4.13 15.31
CA THR A 227 4.72 3.94 16.05
C THR A 227 4.20 5.23 16.68
N THR A 228 5.02 6.29 16.68
CA THR A 228 4.68 7.63 17.14
C THR A 228 4.88 8.64 16.01
N GLY A 229 4.23 9.80 16.02
CA GLY A 229 4.47 10.82 14.98
C GLY A 229 4.02 12.21 15.39
N ALA A 230 4.43 13.20 14.62
CA ALA A 230 4.02 14.59 14.74
C ALA A 230 4.06 15.24 13.35
N ASP A 231 3.38 16.37 13.20
CA ASP A 231 3.37 17.13 11.95
C ASP A 231 4.78 17.63 11.62
N GLY A 232 5.18 17.50 10.34
CA GLY A 232 6.49 17.94 9.87
C GLY A 232 7.65 16.98 10.13
N LEU A 233 7.42 15.87 10.85
CA LEU A 233 8.43 14.81 10.98
C LEU A 233 8.55 13.99 9.70
N TYR A 234 9.77 13.55 9.41
CA TYR A 234 10.07 12.74 8.24
C TYR A 234 11.16 11.70 8.49
N PHE A 235 11.20 10.68 7.66
CA PHE A 235 12.28 9.68 7.67
C PHE A 235 12.60 9.24 6.25
N ASP A 236 13.80 8.74 6.02
CA ASP A 236 14.23 8.29 4.70
C ASP A 236 14.16 6.76 4.59
N LEU A 237 13.63 6.24 3.48
CA LEU A 237 13.67 4.82 3.14
C LEU A 237 15.03 4.49 2.53
N GLU A 238 15.74 3.50 3.08
CA GLU A 238 16.94 3.00 2.44
C GLU A 238 16.56 2.03 1.30
N MET A 239 16.80 2.47 0.06
CA MET A 239 16.45 1.68 -1.12
C MET A 239 17.18 0.32 -1.11
N PRO A 240 16.49 -0.79 -1.40
CA PRO A 240 17.11 -2.10 -1.51
C PRO A 240 18.24 -2.09 -2.54
N THR A 241 19.28 -2.90 -2.32
CA THR A 241 20.40 -3.02 -3.27
C THR A 241 19.90 -3.33 -4.68
N GLY A 242 20.36 -2.54 -5.66
CA GLY A 242 19.99 -2.66 -7.06
C GLY A 242 18.67 -1.98 -7.44
N VAL A 243 18.00 -1.29 -6.51
CA VAL A 243 16.85 -0.44 -6.80
C VAL A 243 17.29 1.01 -6.95
N ASP A 244 16.92 1.63 -8.06
CA ASP A 244 17.05 3.07 -8.29
C ASP A 244 15.80 3.79 -7.81
N GLY A 245 15.91 4.50 -6.68
CA GLY A 245 14.80 5.24 -6.07
C GLY A 245 14.21 6.33 -6.97
N SER A 246 14.97 6.85 -7.93
CA SER A 246 14.50 7.89 -8.85
C SER A 246 13.49 7.38 -9.89
N GLN A 247 13.44 6.06 -10.10
CA GLN A 247 12.53 5.41 -11.04
C GLN A 247 11.19 5.01 -10.40
N LEU A 248 11.07 5.17 -9.08
CA LEU A 248 9.88 4.75 -8.33
C LEU A 248 8.82 5.84 -8.28
N THR A 249 7.62 5.49 -8.70
CA THR A 249 6.39 6.26 -8.42
C THR A 249 5.70 5.67 -7.21
N TRP A 250 5.40 6.50 -6.21
CA TRP A 250 4.89 6.04 -4.91
C TRP A 250 3.38 6.19 -4.79
N SER A 251 2.74 5.11 -4.34
CA SER A 251 1.37 5.10 -3.84
C SER A 251 1.38 4.88 -2.32
N VAL A 252 0.50 5.58 -1.61
CA VAL A 252 0.33 5.43 -0.15
C VAL A 252 -1.09 4.98 0.13
N VAL A 253 -1.22 3.80 0.74
CA VAL A 253 -2.50 3.26 1.20
C VAL A 253 -2.60 3.50 2.70
N THR A 254 -3.66 4.19 3.13
CA THR A 254 -3.91 4.46 4.55
C THR A 254 -5.41 4.60 4.81
N ASN A 255 -5.82 4.46 6.07
CA ASN A 255 -7.21 4.42 6.52
C ASN A 255 -7.62 5.56 7.47
N GLY A 256 -6.83 6.64 7.55
CA GLY A 256 -7.10 7.74 8.48
C GLY A 256 -6.72 9.12 7.94
N SER A 257 -6.74 10.13 8.82
CA SER A 257 -6.60 11.54 8.45
C SER A 257 -5.15 12.01 8.31
N ILE A 258 -4.18 11.31 8.90
CA ILE A 258 -2.76 11.63 8.74
C ILE A 258 -2.32 11.21 7.33
N THR A 259 -1.61 12.09 6.65
CA THR A 259 -1.06 11.81 5.31
C THR A 259 0.43 11.52 5.41
N ALA A 260 0.90 10.51 4.67
CA ALA A 260 2.31 10.30 4.42
C ALA A 260 2.62 10.65 2.96
N ILE A 261 3.61 11.50 2.72
CA ILE A 261 4.04 11.88 1.37
C ILE A 261 5.45 11.33 1.14
N VAL A 262 5.62 10.53 0.08
CA VAL A 262 6.91 9.99 -0.32
C VAL A 262 7.51 10.81 -1.47
N ARG A 263 8.75 11.28 -1.33
CA ARG A 263 9.46 12.09 -2.33
C ARG A 263 10.90 11.64 -2.52
N TRP A 264 11.34 11.65 -3.77
CA TRP A 264 12.76 11.60 -4.11
C TRP A 264 13.32 13.03 -4.06
N THR A 265 14.09 13.35 -3.01
CA THR A 265 14.53 14.73 -2.73
C THR A 265 15.97 14.76 -2.22
N ARG A 266 16.60 15.94 -2.25
CA ARG A 266 17.82 16.18 -1.49
C ARG A 266 17.49 16.34 0.01
N PRO A 267 18.38 15.91 0.91
CA PRO A 267 18.34 16.26 2.31
C PRO A 267 18.26 17.77 2.52
N TYR A 268 17.64 18.19 3.61
CA TYR A 268 17.67 19.58 4.05
C TYR A 268 19.05 19.92 4.61
N SER A 269 19.42 21.20 4.60
CA SER A 269 20.70 21.65 5.17
C SER A 269 20.80 21.45 6.68
N THR A 270 19.67 21.29 7.37
CA THR A 270 19.58 20.99 8.80
C THR A 270 19.67 19.49 9.11
N ASP A 271 19.66 18.62 8.09
CA ASP A 271 19.83 17.17 8.25
C ASP A 271 21.31 16.83 8.53
N ASP A 272 21.87 17.38 9.59
CA ASP A 272 23.29 17.25 9.98
C ASP A 272 23.70 15.80 10.33
N TRP A 273 22.73 14.89 10.47
CA TRP A 273 22.95 13.44 10.55
C TRP A 273 23.19 12.76 9.20
N ILE A 274 23.09 13.49 8.08
CA ILE A 274 23.38 13.02 6.72
C ILE A 274 24.65 13.71 6.23
N SER A 275 25.76 12.97 6.19
CA SER A 275 27.07 13.52 5.86
C SER A 275 27.20 14.00 4.41
N ASP A 276 26.50 13.37 3.46
CA ASP A 276 26.54 13.71 2.03
C ASP A 276 25.17 14.18 1.56
N THR A 277 24.90 15.48 1.74
CA THR A 277 23.65 16.14 1.31
C THR A 277 23.55 16.33 -0.21
N SER A 278 24.59 15.95 -0.97
CA SER A 278 24.53 15.96 -2.42
C SER A 278 23.73 14.79 -3.00
N LYS A 279 23.61 13.70 -2.24
CA LYS A 279 22.87 12.49 -2.61
C LYS A 279 21.40 12.62 -2.27
N TYR A 280 20.56 12.15 -3.20
CA TYR A 280 19.12 12.10 -3.00
C TYR A 280 18.72 10.99 -2.04
N VAL A 281 17.57 11.17 -1.40
CA VAL A 281 16.93 10.25 -0.48
C VAL A 281 15.47 10.06 -0.86
N THR A 282 14.91 8.90 -0.51
CA THR A 282 13.47 8.64 -0.61
C THR A 282 12.83 9.00 0.72
N ARG A 283 12.38 10.24 0.86
CA ARG A 283 11.83 10.80 2.11
C ARG A 283 10.34 10.54 2.25
N VAL A 284 9.92 10.12 3.43
CA VAL A 284 8.52 10.01 3.86
C VAL A 284 8.25 11.11 4.88
N ALA A 285 7.39 12.06 4.56
CA ALA A 285 6.97 13.13 5.46
C ALA A 285 5.56 12.87 6.01
N LEU A 286 5.37 13.02 7.32
CA LEU A 286 4.09 12.89 8.00
C LEU A 286 3.43 14.26 8.13
N ILE A 287 2.17 14.35 7.70
CA ILE A 287 1.44 15.62 7.64
C ILE A 287 0.04 15.43 8.22
N ASN A 288 -0.34 16.33 9.13
CA ASN A 288 -1.68 16.47 9.68
C ASN A 288 -2.08 17.96 9.65
N PRO A 289 -2.47 18.48 8.48
CA PRO A 289 -2.52 19.92 8.23
C PRO A 289 -3.68 20.63 8.93
N ARG A 290 -4.66 19.87 9.45
CA ARG A 290 -5.83 20.43 10.14
C ARG A 290 -5.69 20.45 11.66
N GLN A 291 -4.57 19.95 12.21
CA GLN A 291 -4.34 19.74 13.65
C GLN A 291 -5.51 19.03 14.37
N LEU A 292 -6.36 18.33 13.61
CA LEU A 292 -7.46 17.56 14.17
C LEU A 292 -6.87 16.37 14.90
N ARG A 293 -7.47 16.02 16.04
CA ARG A 293 -7.17 14.77 16.75
C ARG A 293 -7.39 13.58 15.79
N PRO A 294 -6.33 12.87 15.35
CA PRO A 294 -6.49 11.74 14.45
C PRO A 294 -7.12 10.55 15.18
N SER A 295 -7.85 9.73 14.43
CA SER A 295 -8.28 8.42 14.90
C SER A 295 -7.11 7.44 14.78
N LEU A 296 -6.65 6.90 15.90
CA LEU A 296 -5.52 5.99 15.98
C LEU A 296 -5.96 4.64 16.59
N PRO A 297 -5.30 3.52 16.23
CA PRO A 297 -4.13 3.43 15.35
C PRO A 297 -4.45 3.63 13.87
N GLN A 298 -3.50 4.19 13.11
CA GLN A 298 -3.60 4.41 11.66
C GLN A 298 -2.50 3.62 10.93
N THR A 299 -2.90 2.79 9.96
CA THR A 299 -1.99 1.92 9.21
C THR A 299 -1.58 2.59 7.89
N PHE A 300 -0.32 2.41 7.52
CA PHE A 300 0.25 2.90 6.26
C PHE A 300 0.95 1.77 5.52
N GLU A 301 0.69 1.67 4.21
CA GLU A 301 1.48 0.88 3.27
C GLU A 301 1.95 1.79 2.13
N LEU A 302 3.27 1.95 2.01
CA LEU A 302 3.94 2.69 0.97
C LEU A 302 4.38 1.69 -0.11
N VAL A 303 3.97 1.91 -1.36
CA VAL A 303 4.31 1.05 -2.50
C VAL A 303 4.93 1.89 -3.60
N GLY A 304 6.24 1.77 -3.79
CA GLY A 304 6.99 2.37 -4.89
C GLY A 304 7.02 1.41 -6.08
N ARG A 305 6.68 1.90 -7.27
CA ARG A 305 6.60 1.10 -8.51
C ARG A 305 7.51 1.68 -9.58
N ASP A 306 8.31 0.85 -10.24
CA ASP A 306 9.03 1.25 -11.45
C ASP A 306 8.19 0.97 -12.73
N SER A 307 8.69 1.43 -13.89
CA SER A 307 8.03 1.23 -15.18
C SER A 307 7.96 -0.23 -15.64
N ARG A 308 8.73 -1.12 -15.01
CA ARG A 308 8.76 -2.56 -15.27
C ARG A 308 7.80 -3.32 -14.36
N GLY A 309 7.11 -2.62 -13.46
CA GLY A 309 6.17 -3.20 -12.51
C GLY A 309 6.81 -3.83 -11.27
N ASN A 310 8.11 -3.61 -11.02
CA ASN A 310 8.73 -4.01 -9.76
C ASN A 310 8.22 -3.13 -8.61
N GLU A 311 8.09 -3.71 -7.43
CA GLU A 311 7.55 -3.04 -6.25
C GLU A 311 8.60 -2.94 -5.15
N VAL A 312 8.66 -1.79 -4.49
CA VAL A 312 9.31 -1.63 -3.18
C VAL A 312 8.25 -1.27 -2.16
N LYS A 313 8.18 -2.03 -1.07
CA LYS A 313 7.18 -1.82 -0.03
C LYS A 313 7.79 -1.44 1.32
N TYR A 314 7.06 -0.59 2.03
CA TYR A 314 7.28 -0.33 3.44
C TYR A 314 5.95 -0.07 4.12
N GLY A 315 5.75 -0.57 5.34
CA GLY A 315 4.52 -0.31 6.07
C GLY A 315 4.74 -0.18 7.56
N PHE A 316 3.91 0.64 8.19
CA PHE A 316 4.01 1.00 9.61
C PHE A 316 2.62 1.34 10.17
N VAL A 317 2.51 1.43 11.49
CA VAL A 317 1.25 1.80 12.16
C VAL A 317 1.55 2.88 13.21
N LEU A 318 0.99 4.06 13.01
CA LEU A 318 1.01 5.11 14.03
C LEU A 318 0.01 4.73 15.12
N LYS A 319 0.49 4.68 16.36
CA LYS A 319 -0.27 4.40 17.58
C LYS A 319 -0.48 5.65 18.40
N GLN A 320 0.45 6.60 18.35
CA GLN A 320 0.37 7.89 19.06
C GLN A 320 0.72 9.05 18.11
N TRP A 321 0.05 10.18 18.30
CA TRP A 321 0.31 11.42 17.57
C TRP A 321 0.52 12.58 18.54
N PHE A 322 1.57 13.36 18.29
CA PHE A 322 2.04 14.43 19.16
C PHE A 322 1.81 15.79 18.51
N VAL A 323 1.43 16.77 19.34
CA VAL A 323 1.36 18.19 18.99
C VAL A 323 2.08 19.00 20.06
N HIS A 324 2.62 20.15 19.71
CA HIS A 324 3.40 20.97 20.62
C HIS A 324 3.05 22.45 20.50
N ARG A 325 3.50 23.22 21.48
CA ARG A 325 3.56 24.68 21.41
C ARG A 325 4.83 25.19 22.07
N ASP A 326 5.34 26.29 21.54
CA ASP A 326 6.51 26.98 22.09
C ASP A 326 6.21 27.77 23.36
N ASP A 327 4.94 28.11 23.60
CA ASP A 327 4.51 28.88 24.77
C ASP A 327 4.89 28.15 26.06
N ARG A 328 5.67 28.84 26.88
CA ARG A 328 6.09 28.35 28.20
C ARG A 328 5.05 28.69 29.24
N ASP A 329 4.57 27.65 29.93
CA ASP A 329 3.53 27.79 30.94
C ASP A 329 3.67 26.69 32.02
N THR A 330 2.92 26.82 33.10
CA THR A 330 2.88 25.84 34.19
C THR A 330 2.39 24.48 33.68
N GLN A 331 2.77 23.40 34.36
CA GLN A 331 2.34 22.04 34.00
C GLN A 331 0.81 21.92 33.94
N SER A 332 0.10 22.56 34.88
CA SER A 332 -1.37 22.58 34.92
C SER A 332 -1.98 23.29 33.70
N ASN A 333 -1.40 24.43 33.30
CA ASN A 333 -1.87 25.16 32.13
C ASN A 333 -1.56 24.42 30.83
N GLN A 334 -0.40 23.75 30.72
CA GLN A 334 -0.14 22.85 29.59
C GLN A 334 -1.15 21.70 29.52
N SER A 335 -1.48 21.10 30.67
CA SER A 335 -2.50 20.05 30.75
C SER A 335 -3.87 20.55 30.27
N THR A 336 -4.25 21.77 30.67
CA THR A 336 -5.51 22.40 30.24
C THR A 336 -5.51 22.69 28.73
N TRP A 337 -4.41 23.19 28.19
CA TRP A 337 -4.24 23.39 26.76
C TRP A 337 -4.38 22.07 25.98
N CYS A 338 -3.69 21.00 26.39
CA CYS A 338 -3.84 19.70 25.73
C CYS A 338 -5.29 19.20 25.72
N ARG A 339 -6.00 19.31 26.85
CA ARG A 339 -7.42 18.92 26.93
C ARG A 339 -8.30 19.73 25.99
N SER A 340 -8.02 21.02 25.80
CA SER A 340 -8.76 21.89 24.87
C SER A 340 -8.65 21.43 23.41
N LEU A 341 -7.59 20.71 23.05
CA LEU A 341 -7.38 20.12 21.72
C LEU A 341 -7.98 18.71 21.59
N GLY A 342 -8.50 18.14 22.68
CA GLY A 342 -8.90 16.72 22.77
C GLY A 342 -7.73 15.75 22.99
N TYR A 343 -6.57 16.25 23.38
CA TYR A 343 -5.36 15.48 23.72
C TYR A 343 -5.17 15.45 25.24
N HIS A 344 -4.13 14.76 25.70
CA HIS A 344 -3.66 14.89 27.07
C HIS A 344 -2.15 15.18 27.11
N LEU A 345 -1.69 15.71 28.24
CA LEU A 345 -0.27 15.86 28.53
C LEU A 345 0.36 14.45 28.61
N PRO A 346 1.48 14.17 27.93
CA PRO A 346 2.07 12.83 27.90
C PRO A 346 2.66 12.46 29.25
N ARG A 347 2.73 11.18 29.56
CA ARG A 347 3.56 10.67 30.66
C ARG A 347 5.01 10.55 30.20
N VAL A 348 5.95 10.45 31.13
CA VAL A 348 7.38 10.20 30.85
C VAL A 348 7.54 9.00 29.91
N ARG A 349 6.79 7.92 30.16
CA ARG A 349 6.80 6.70 29.34
C ARG A 349 6.23 6.85 27.92
N ASP A 350 5.49 7.91 27.62
CA ASP A 350 5.02 8.18 26.26
C ASP A 350 6.13 8.85 25.42
N VAL A 351 7.16 9.39 26.08
CA VAL A 351 8.17 10.25 25.45
C VAL A 351 9.55 9.58 25.41
N THR A 352 9.95 8.87 26.47
CA THR A 352 11.31 8.32 26.61
C THR A 352 11.32 7.01 27.39
N ASN A 353 12.33 6.16 27.11
CA ASN A 353 12.66 4.96 27.88
C ASN A 353 13.86 5.13 28.83
N ALA A 354 14.27 6.37 29.11
CA ALA A 354 15.25 6.69 30.14
C ALA A 354 14.86 6.08 31.50
N LYS A 355 15.85 5.63 32.27
CA LYS A 355 15.62 4.91 33.52
C LYS A 355 15.60 5.85 34.73
N CYS A 356 14.53 5.81 35.51
CA CYS A 356 14.52 6.48 36.82
C CYS A 356 15.63 5.92 37.72
N GLY A 357 16.16 6.75 38.62
CA GLY A 357 17.23 6.39 39.55
C GLY A 357 18.62 6.29 38.91
N ALA A 358 18.72 6.27 37.58
CA ALA A 358 20.02 6.33 36.90
C ALA A 358 20.70 7.70 37.11
N MET A 359 19.91 8.78 37.26
CA MET A 359 20.39 10.15 37.49
C MET A 359 19.98 10.67 38.87
N GLY A 360 20.57 10.11 39.92
CA GLY A 360 20.48 10.62 41.30
C GLY A 360 19.10 11.20 41.68
N SER A 361 19.09 12.46 42.13
CA SER A 361 17.88 13.17 42.59
C SER A 361 17.08 13.89 41.49
N TRP A 362 17.58 13.91 40.24
CA TRP A 362 16.96 14.62 39.11
C TRP A 362 15.80 13.84 38.51
N PHE A 363 15.94 12.52 38.36
CA PHE A 363 14.87 11.61 37.97
C PHE A 363 14.74 10.44 38.94
N PRO A 364 14.24 10.67 40.17
CA PRO A 364 14.12 9.62 41.17
C PRO A 364 12.98 8.66 40.82
N CYS A 365 13.11 7.38 41.17
CA CYS A 365 12.03 6.40 41.05
C CYS A 365 10.99 6.63 42.16
N VAL A 366 10.02 7.50 41.91
CA VAL A 366 8.97 7.87 42.86
C VAL A 366 7.59 7.62 42.26
N ASN A 367 6.64 7.19 43.08
CA ASN A 367 5.23 7.00 42.70
C ASN A 367 5.01 6.16 41.41
N GLY A 368 5.92 5.22 41.10
CA GLY A 368 5.86 4.41 39.88
C GLY A 368 6.13 5.17 38.58
N ILE A 369 6.66 6.40 38.68
CA ILE A 369 7.08 7.23 37.54
C ILE A 369 8.43 6.68 37.05
N ASP A 370 8.43 6.20 35.81
CA ASP A 370 9.59 5.65 35.13
C ASP A 370 9.41 5.84 33.61
N GLY A 371 10.48 5.64 32.85
CA GLY A 371 10.42 5.62 31.39
C GLY A 371 9.67 4.41 30.84
N ALA A 372 9.53 4.41 29.51
CA ALA A 372 8.95 3.31 28.76
C ALA A 372 9.77 2.02 28.86
N THR A 373 9.13 0.91 28.51
CA THR A 373 9.79 -0.39 28.33
C THR A 373 9.98 -0.70 26.83
N PRO A 374 11.09 -1.32 26.41
CA PRO A 374 12.25 -1.71 27.23
C PRO A 374 13.03 -0.51 27.76
N SER A 375 13.45 -0.57 29.02
CA SER A 375 14.22 0.51 29.64
C SER A 375 15.60 0.62 29.02
N SER A 376 16.12 1.85 28.94
CA SER A 376 17.50 2.11 28.51
C SER A 376 18.54 1.63 29.53
N GLY A 377 18.16 1.58 30.81
CA GLY A 377 19.07 1.34 31.94
C GLY A 377 19.99 2.52 32.27
N THR A 378 19.84 3.67 31.59
CA THR A 378 20.70 4.85 31.75
C THR A 378 19.85 6.12 31.90
N VAL A 379 20.49 7.27 32.10
CA VAL A 379 19.83 8.57 32.25
C VAL A 379 19.18 9.08 30.96
N HIS A 380 19.56 8.49 29.83
CA HIS A 380 19.15 8.87 28.48
C HIS A 380 18.27 7.79 27.85
N TYR A 381 17.61 8.09 26.73
CA TYR A 381 16.91 7.05 25.98
C TYR A 381 17.90 6.07 25.32
N LYS A 382 17.39 4.90 24.92
CA LYS A 382 18.01 4.02 23.90
C LYS A 382 17.06 3.85 22.73
N ARG A 383 17.57 3.81 21.49
CA ARG A 383 16.74 3.65 20.28
C ARG A 383 15.95 2.34 20.31
N TYR A 384 14.63 2.43 20.48
CA TYR A 384 13.69 1.31 20.47
C TYR A 384 12.43 1.72 19.72
N ILE A 385 11.75 0.74 19.12
CA ILE A 385 10.44 0.94 18.51
C ILE A 385 9.37 0.74 19.59
N GLY A 386 8.43 1.66 19.72
CA GLY A 386 7.32 1.60 20.66
C GLY A 386 7.69 1.93 22.11
N ALA A 387 8.84 2.57 22.34
CA ALA A 387 9.33 2.90 23.68
C ALA A 387 9.43 4.42 23.93
N GLY A 388 8.55 5.19 23.30
CA GLY A 388 8.44 6.64 23.49
C GLY A 388 8.79 7.45 22.24
N PHE A 389 8.23 8.67 22.17
CA PHE A 389 8.38 9.57 21.03
C PHE A 389 9.83 9.94 20.71
N PHE A 390 10.59 10.46 21.68
CA PHE A 390 12.00 10.83 21.45
C PHE A 390 12.88 9.59 21.25
N THR A 391 12.52 8.47 21.89
CA THR A 391 13.18 7.18 21.68
C THR A 391 13.12 6.74 20.21
N GLU A 392 12.00 6.96 19.53
CA GLU A 392 11.83 6.67 18.10
C GLU A 392 12.44 7.76 17.19
N TRP A 393 12.22 9.04 17.47
CA TRP A 393 12.56 10.10 16.51
C TRP A 393 13.92 10.77 16.72
N GLY A 394 14.46 10.65 17.94
CA GLY A 394 15.74 11.20 18.33
C GLY A 394 15.63 12.68 18.65
N ASP A 395 16.65 13.46 18.32
CA ASP A 395 16.60 14.92 18.45
C ASP A 395 15.62 15.53 17.46
N VAL A 396 14.36 15.63 17.88
CA VAL A 396 13.26 16.22 17.10
C VAL A 396 13.48 17.70 16.78
N GLY A 397 14.40 18.39 17.48
CA GLY A 397 14.72 19.79 17.25
C GLY A 397 15.55 20.05 16.00
N ARG A 398 16.06 19.01 15.36
CA ARG A 398 16.92 19.10 14.17
C ARG A 398 16.18 18.89 12.86
N TYR A 399 14.93 18.45 12.93
CA TYR A 399 14.06 18.31 11.75
C TYR A 399 13.64 19.69 11.27
N ALA A 400 13.80 19.96 9.97
CA ALA A 400 13.59 21.28 9.39
C ALA A 400 12.19 21.87 9.67
N ASP A 401 11.17 21.03 9.58
CA ASP A 401 9.76 21.46 9.51
C ASP A 401 8.95 21.07 10.76
N ALA A 402 9.57 20.47 11.79
CA ALA A 402 8.84 19.92 12.94
C ALA A 402 8.55 20.95 14.06
N GLY A 403 9.40 21.97 14.19
CA GLY A 403 9.29 23.00 15.24
C GLY A 403 9.47 22.50 16.68
N LEU A 404 9.82 21.22 16.88
CA LEU A 404 9.89 20.57 18.19
C LEU A 404 11.27 20.74 18.84
N ALA A 405 11.49 21.74 19.69
CA ALA A 405 12.80 21.89 20.37
C ALA A 405 12.69 21.99 21.91
N GLY A 406 13.81 21.75 22.62
CA GLY A 406 13.98 22.15 24.03
C GLY A 406 13.60 21.09 25.06
N THR A 407 12.74 21.45 26.02
CA THR A 407 12.25 20.55 27.06
C THR A 407 10.73 20.65 27.17
N TYR A 408 10.06 19.53 27.45
CA TYR A 408 8.60 19.46 27.45
C TYR A 408 8.07 18.89 28.75
N TRP A 409 7.03 19.51 29.30
CA TRP A 409 6.30 18.98 30.46
C TRP A 409 5.67 17.62 30.16
N THR A 410 5.71 16.73 31.15
CA THR A 410 4.88 15.53 31.21
C THR A 410 3.76 15.73 32.23
N SER A 411 2.80 14.81 32.30
CA SER A 411 1.75 14.79 33.33
C SER A 411 2.22 14.27 34.68
N ASP A 412 3.41 13.67 34.75
CA ASP A 412 3.91 13.07 35.97
C ASP A 412 4.39 14.14 36.95
N ALA A 413 4.13 13.93 38.24
CA ALA A 413 4.49 14.88 39.31
C ALA A 413 4.78 14.16 40.63
N ALA A 414 5.63 14.76 41.46
CA ALA A 414 5.96 14.29 42.80
C ALA A 414 6.02 15.50 43.76
N GLY A 415 5.00 15.65 44.61
CA GLY A 415 4.86 16.83 45.45
C GLY A 415 4.57 18.07 44.61
N SER A 416 5.38 19.12 44.81
CA SER A 416 5.31 20.37 44.03
C SER A 416 6.05 20.31 42.68
N ASP A 417 6.78 19.22 42.43
CA ASP A 417 7.62 19.10 41.24
C ASP A 417 6.89 18.35 40.13
N GLY A 418 6.94 18.88 38.91
CA GLY A 418 6.58 18.18 37.68
C GLY A 418 7.82 17.60 37.00
N PHE A 419 7.62 16.61 36.13
CA PHE A 419 8.70 16.05 35.30
C PHE A 419 8.67 16.61 33.89
N TYR A 420 9.85 16.86 33.32
CA TYR A 420 10.00 17.24 31.92
C TYR A 420 11.05 16.37 31.24
N VAL A 421 10.93 16.26 29.91
CA VAL A 421 11.87 15.48 29.08
C VAL A 421 12.59 16.42 28.12
N ARG A 422 13.90 16.23 27.99
CA ARG A 422 14.77 17.00 27.07
C ARG A 422 14.77 16.36 25.68
N THR A 423 14.65 17.17 24.62
CA THR A 423 14.49 16.66 23.25
C THR A 423 15.68 15.87 22.69
N PRO A 424 16.94 16.29 22.86
CA PRO A 424 18.03 15.68 22.11
C PRO A 424 18.32 14.24 22.56
N ASP A 425 18.22 13.98 23.86
CA ASP A 425 18.73 12.77 24.49
C ASP A 425 17.69 12.03 25.34
N GLY A 426 16.48 12.57 25.46
CA GLY A 426 15.38 12.01 26.25
C GLY A 426 15.64 11.95 27.75
N ALA A 427 16.60 12.72 28.27
CA ALA A 427 16.83 12.78 29.70
C ALA A 427 15.62 13.40 30.41
N VAL A 428 15.30 12.85 31.57
CA VAL A 428 14.20 13.30 32.41
C VAL A 428 14.76 14.06 33.59
N ALA A 429 14.11 15.15 33.96
CA ALA A 429 14.40 15.88 35.17
C ALA A 429 13.09 16.39 35.78
N ARG A 430 13.13 16.71 37.08
CA ARG A 430 12.02 17.34 37.78
C ARG A 430 12.31 18.79 38.10
N TRP A 431 11.27 19.61 38.11
CA TRP A 431 11.31 21.01 38.50
C TRP A 431 9.97 21.46 39.05
N ILE A 432 9.95 22.58 39.76
CA ILE A 432 8.74 23.14 40.37
C ILE A 432 7.66 23.33 39.29
N ALA A 433 6.50 22.68 39.44
CA ALA A 433 5.44 22.59 38.44
C ALA A 433 4.77 23.94 38.10
N SER A 434 4.95 24.95 38.97
CA SER A 434 4.49 26.33 38.76
C SER A 434 5.42 27.17 37.88
N HIS A 435 6.57 26.64 37.45
CA HIS A 435 7.42 27.33 36.47
C HIS A 435 6.95 27.08 35.03
N GLY A 436 7.23 28.05 34.16
CA GLY A 436 6.94 27.96 32.73
C GLY A 436 7.87 27.00 32.00
N ASN A 437 7.31 26.01 31.31
CA ASN A 437 8.00 25.18 30.32
C ASN A 437 7.09 24.87 29.12
N ARG A 438 7.65 24.37 28.02
CA ARG A 438 6.90 24.10 26.77
C ARG A 438 5.89 22.97 26.93
N GLY A 439 4.86 22.99 26.08
CA GLY A 439 3.77 22.02 26.06
C GLY A 439 3.95 20.99 24.95
N LEU A 440 3.77 19.72 25.30
CA LEU A 440 3.65 18.60 24.38
C LEU A 440 2.35 17.89 24.71
N CYS A 441 1.56 17.51 23.72
CA CYS A 441 0.33 16.74 23.92
C CYS A 441 0.36 15.48 23.07
N VAL A 442 -0.32 14.44 23.54
CA VAL A 442 -0.40 13.15 22.84
C VAL A 442 -1.84 12.65 22.77
N THR A 443 -2.13 11.90 21.71
CA THR A 443 -3.38 11.14 21.48
C THR A 443 -3.02 9.80 20.80
N PRO A 444 -3.84 8.73 20.83
CA PRO A 444 -5.11 8.56 21.55
C PRO A 444 -5.00 8.91 23.02
#